data_AF-A0A931DCJ7-F1
#
_entry.id   AF-A0A931DCJ7-F1
#
_cell.length_a   1.000
_cell.length_b   1.000
_cell.length_c   1.000
_cell.angle_alpha   90.00
_cell.angle_beta   90.00
_cell.angle_gamma   90.00
#
_symmetry.space_group_name_H-M   'P 1'
#
loop_
_entity.id
_entity.type
_entity.pdbx_description
1 polymer ?
#
loop_
_entity_poly.entity_id
_entity_poly.type
_entity_poly.pdbx_seq_one_letter_code
_entity_poly.pdbx_strand_id
1 'polypeptide(L)'
;MSYASEATPGLVNEDYVVAGPGWAVVLDGATPRPGVDGGCAHGPAWLVRRLGSELASRLAGEDGEPLPDLLAESIQSVREMHGGACDLENRDSPSATVAILRRRDAVEWLVLADSPLVLEDGDGLRVVRDDRVDRLPDYSVEGVRAARNSPGGFWVASTRPEAAYEALTGRARGVRRAALFTDGASRLVERFGLLDWRGLLDLLEGEGPGELIRRTREAERERDGGGARGKRFDDATAVFVRF
;
A
#
# COMPACT_ATOMS: atom_id res chain seq x y z
N MET A 1 -8.01 -9.09 -14.58
CA MET A 1 -7.45 -8.65 -13.29
C MET A 1 -7.73 -9.75 -12.28
N SER A 2 -6.76 -10.06 -11.43
CA SER A 2 -6.89 -11.01 -10.32
C SER A 2 -6.25 -10.40 -9.08
N TYR A 3 -6.66 -10.83 -7.89
CA TYR A 3 -6.04 -10.42 -6.64
C TYR A 3 -6.10 -11.52 -5.60
N ALA A 4 -5.25 -11.43 -4.58
CA ALA A 4 -5.33 -12.21 -3.36
C ALA A 4 -4.90 -11.32 -2.19
N SER A 5 -5.47 -11.58 -1.01
CA SER A 5 -5.15 -10.87 0.23
C SER A 5 -5.29 -11.86 1.39
N GLU A 6 -4.21 -12.06 2.14
CA GLU A 6 -4.19 -12.93 3.31
C GLU A 6 -3.56 -12.22 4.49
N ALA A 7 -4.24 -12.26 5.64
CA ALA A 7 -3.67 -11.80 6.89
C ALA A 7 -2.44 -12.62 7.29
N THR A 8 -1.63 -12.02 8.14
CA THR A 8 -0.73 -12.70 9.06
C THR A 8 -1.50 -13.80 9.79
N PRO A 9 -1.00 -15.05 9.83
CA PRO A 9 -1.71 -16.16 10.44
C PRO A 9 -2.18 -15.86 11.87
N GLY A 10 -3.50 -15.90 12.09
CA GLY A 10 -4.12 -15.69 13.39
C GLY A 10 -4.38 -14.22 13.77
N LEU A 11 -4.06 -13.27 12.89
CA LEU A 11 -4.33 -11.84 13.11
C LEU A 11 -5.44 -11.34 12.17
N VAL A 12 -5.91 -10.12 12.44
CA VAL A 12 -6.81 -9.38 11.55
C VAL A 12 -6.00 -8.84 10.38
N ASN A 13 -6.53 -8.95 9.17
CA ASN A 13 -5.93 -8.32 8.00
C ASN A 13 -6.06 -6.79 8.09
N GLU A 14 -4.92 -6.11 8.15
CA GLU A 14 -4.72 -4.67 8.07
C GLU A 14 -4.46 -4.21 6.63
N ASP A 15 -4.31 -5.12 5.67
CA ASP A 15 -4.38 -4.81 4.24
C ASP A 15 -5.84 -4.69 3.76
N TYR A 16 -6.02 -3.94 2.68
CA TYR A 16 -7.27 -3.94 1.93
C TYR A 16 -7.05 -3.79 0.43
N VAL A 17 -7.86 -4.49 -0.35
CA VAL A 17 -7.88 -4.41 -1.81
C VAL A 17 -9.30 -4.12 -2.28
N VAL A 18 -9.42 -3.20 -3.23
CA VAL A 18 -10.67 -2.92 -3.92
C VAL A 18 -10.38 -2.62 -5.38
N ALA A 19 -11.23 -3.14 -6.27
CA ALA A 19 -11.04 -3.01 -7.71
C ALA A 19 -12.38 -2.94 -8.45
N GLY A 20 -12.34 -2.32 -9.63
CA GLY A 20 -13.46 -2.21 -10.54
C GLY A 20 -13.01 -2.21 -11.99
N PRO A 21 -13.91 -1.96 -12.95
CA PRO A 21 -13.57 -1.90 -14.36
C PRO A 21 -12.48 -0.84 -14.62
N GLY A 22 -11.27 -1.29 -14.96
CA GLY A 22 -10.17 -0.40 -15.31
C GLY A 22 -9.41 0.23 -14.14
N TRP A 23 -9.69 -0.09 -12.88
CA TRP A 23 -8.93 0.45 -11.75
C TRP A 23 -8.78 -0.54 -10.60
N ALA A 24 -7.72 -0.37 -9.81
CA ALA A 24 -7.44 -1.14 -8.61
C ALA A 24 -6.74 -0.27 -7.56
N VAL A 25 -7.00 -0.59 -6.30
CA VAL A 25 -6.40 0.03 -5.13
C VAL A 25 -5.91 -1.07 -4.19
N VAL A 26 -4.68 -0.91 -3.69
CA VAL A 26 -4.10 -1.68 -2.59
C VAL A 26 -3.74 -0.73 -1.48
N LEU A 27 -4.09 -1.10 -0.25
CA LEU A 27 -3.85 -0.35 0.99
C LEU A 27 -3.17 -1.29 1.98
N ASP A 28 -2.10 -0.82 2.61
CA ASP A 28 -1.37 -1.53 3.67
C ASP A 28 -1.50 -0.73 4.98
N GLY A 29 -2.17 -1.30 5.98
CA GLY A 29 -2.36 -0.66 7.26
C GLY A 29 -1.11 -0.75 8.13
N ALA A 30 -0.57 0.39 8.57
CA ALA A 30 0.63 0.42 9.40
C ALA A 30 0.33 -0.08 10.83
N THR A 31 0.71 -1.31 11.15
CA THR A 31 0.56 -1.87 12.50
C THR A 31 1.28 -1.01 13.55
N PRO A 32 0.59 -0.55 14.61
CA PRO A 32 1.23 0.21 15.67
C PRO A 32 2.33 -0.59 16.37
N ARG A 33 3.41 0.09 16.77
CA ARG A 33 4.44 -0.53 17.63
C ARG A 33 3.85 -0.80 19.02
N PRO A 34 4.20 -1.93 19.68
CA PRO A 34 3.71 -2.23 21.02
C PRO A 34 3.97 -1.07 22.00
N GLY A 35 2.93 -0.67 22.74
CA GLY A 35 3.01 0.43 23.72
C GLY A 35 2.89 1.84 23.17
N VAL A 36 2.75 2.02 21.85
CA VAL A 36 2.48 3.32 21.23
C VAL A 36 0.97 3.54 21.13
N ASP A 37 0.49 4.61 21.78
CA ASP A 37 -0.91 5.04 21.70
C ASP A 37 -1.12 5.92 20.45
N GLY A 38 -1.99 5.45 19.55
CA GLY A 38 -2.38 6.18 18.33
C GLY A 38 -3.44 7.24 18.56
N GLY A 39 -3.93 7.44 19.80
CA GLY A 39 -4.88 8.50 20.13
C GLY A 39 -6.27 8.29 19.54
N CYS A 40 -6.62 7.08 19.09
CA CYS A 40 -7.93 6.80 18.50
C CYS A 40 -8.38 5.38 18.82
N ALA A 41 -9.71 5.19 18.90
CA ALA A 41 -10.31 3.87 19.11
C ALA A 41 -10.30 2.98 17.85
N HIS A 42 -10.05 3.57 16.67
CA HIS A 42 -9.96 2.84 15.41
C HIS A 42 -8.52 2.40 15.14
N GLY A 43 -8.36 1.21 14.55
CA GLY A 43 -7.05 0.69 14.11
C GLY A 43 -6.87 0.72 12.59
N PRO A 44 -5.71 0.30 12.08
CA PRO A 44 -5.40 0.29 10.64
C PRO A 44 -6.42 -0.47 9.80
N ALA A 45 -6.88 -1.65 10.26
CA ALA A 45 -7.91 -2.43 9.56
C ALA A 45 -9.26 -1.67 9.37
N TRP A 46 -9.61 -0.75 10.28
CA TRP A 46 -10.77 0.12 10.10
C TRP A 46 -10.47 1.19 9.05
N LEU A 47 -9.31 1.82 9.14
CA LEU A 47 -8.88 2.89 8.24
C LEU A 47 -8.85 2.43 6.78
N VAL A 48 -8.17 1.31 6.49
CA VAL A 48 -8.02 0.83 5.11
C VAL A 48 -9.37 0.45 4.47
N ARG A 49 -10.32 -0.08 5.26
CA ARG A 49 -11.67 -0.40 4.76
C ARG A 49 -12.48 0.85 4.44
N ARG A 50 -12.39 1.89 5.27
CA ARG A 50 -13.09 3.16 5.03
C ARG A 50 -12.47 3.91 3.85
N LEU A 51 -11.14 4.03 3.83
CA LEU A 51 -10.41 4.69 2.76
C LEU A 51 -10.61 3.99 1.42
N GLY A 52 -10.56 2.65 1.39
CA GLY A 52 -10.85 1.88 0.18
C GLY A 52 -12.28 2.06 -0.31
N SER A 53 -13.26 2.18 0.59
CA SER A 53 -14.66 2.41 0.20
C SER A 53 -14.86 3.79 -0.44
N GLU A 54 -14.26 4.85 0.13
CA GLU A 54 -14.29 6.20 -0.42
C GLU A 54 -13.62 6.25 -1.80
N LEU A 55 -12.41 5.68 -1.92
CA LEU A 55 -11.69 5.59 -3.18
C LEU A 55 -12.49 4.84 -4.25
N ALA A 56 -13.11 3.72 -3.89
CA ALA A 56 -13.92 2.94 -4.83
C ALA A 56 -15.13 3.73 -5.34
N SER A 57 -15.82 4.46 -4.45
CA SER A 57 -16.97 5.30 -4.84
C SER A 57 -16.55 6.38 -5.85
N ARG A 58 -15.40 7.01 -5.63
CA ARG A 58 -14.93 8.12 -6.48
C ARG A 58 -14.31 7.63 -7.78
N LEU A 59 -13.57 6.52 -7.76
CA LEU A 59 -13.03 5.90 -8.97
C LEU A 59 -14.13 5.36 -9.89
N ALA A 60 -15.27 4.91 -9.33
CA ALA A 60 -16.42 4.47 -10.10
C ALA A 60 -17.20 5.60 -10.78
N GLY A 61 -17.06 6.86 -10.32
CA GLY A 61 -17.72 8.03 -10.92
C GLY A 61 -17.17 8.42 -12.30
N GLU A 62 -15.93 8.01 -12.62
CA GLU A 62 -15.23 8.30 -13.89
C GLU A 62 -15.07 9.79 -14.25
N ASP A 63 -15.20 10.71 -13.30
CA ASP A 63 -15.28 12.17 -13.51
C ASP A 63 -14.00 12.87 -14.01
N GLY A 64 -12.98 12.14 -14.43
CA GLY A 64 -11.75 12.75 -14.95
C GLY A 64 -10.73 13.14 -13.89
N GLU A 65 -11.09 13.20 -12.62
CA GLU A 65 -10.26 13.79 -11.54
C GLU A 65 -8.87 13.15 -11.37
N PRO A 66 -7.82 13.94 -11.06
CA PRO A 66 -6.48 13.43 -10.74
C PRO A 66 -6.47 12.49 -9.53
N LEU A 67 -5.64 11.45 -9.56
CA LEU A 67 -5.52 10.48 -8.46
C LEU A 67 -5.18 11.11 -7.09
N PRO A 68 -4.29 12.13 -7.00
CA PRO A 68 -4.02 12.80 -5.73
C PRO A 68 -5.25 13.49 -5.13
N ASP A 69 -6.08 14.14 -5.95
CA ASP A 69 -7.30 14.82 -5.48
C ASP A 69 -8.30 13.80 -4.94
N LEU A 70 -8.50 12.70 -5.67
CA LEU A 70 -9.36 11.59 -5.21
C LEU A 70 -8.91 11.03 -3.86
N LEU A 71 -7.60 10.87 -3.66
CA LEU A 71 -7.06 10.38 -2.40
C LEU A 71 -7.17 11.43 -1.29
N ALA A 72 -6.88 12.70 -1.56
CA ALA A 72 -7.02 13.79 -0.58
C ALA A 72 -8.46 13.89 -0.07
N GLU A 73 -9.44 13.88 -0.98
CA GLU A 73 -10.85 13.93 -0.62
C GLU A 73 -11.30 12.67 0.12
N SER A 74 -10.80 11.49 -0.26
CA SER A 74 -11.07 10.25 0.48
C SER A 74 -10.51 10.31 1.91
N ILE A 75 -9.27 10.82 2.07
CA ILE A 75 -8.67 11.02 3.40
C ILE A 75 -9.52 12.00 4.22
N GLN A 76 -9.97 13.11 3.63
CA GLN A 76 -10.84 14.08 4.30
C GLN A 76 -12.18 13.46 4.74
N SER A 77 -12.83 12.70 3.87
CA SER A 77 -14.09 12.02 4.20
C SER A 77 -13.90 11.02 5.34
N VAL A 78 -12.82 10.22 5.32
CA VAL A 78 -12.52 9.29 6.42
C VAL A 78 -12.14 10.02 7.70
N ARG A 79 -11.40 11.13 7.62
CA ARG A 79 -11.06 12.01 8.76
C ARG A 79 -12.31 12.47 9.50
N GLU A 80 -13.37 12.82 8.79
CA GLU A 80 -14.66 13.22 9.36
C GLU A 80 -15.44 12.05 10.01
N MET A 81 -15.17 10.80 9.63
CA MET A 81 -15.74 9.62 10.27
C MET A 81 -15.12 9.30 11.63
N HIS A 82 -13.97 9.90 11.95
CA HIS A 82 -13.45 9.83 13.30
C HIS A 82 -14.34 10.67 14.24
N GLY A 83 -14.87 10.03 15.28
CA GLY A 83 -15.64 10.74 16.31
C GLY A 83 -14.74 11.62 17.19
N GLY A 84 -15.36 12.54 17.94
CA GLY A 84 -14.65 13.51 18.79
C GLY A 84 -13.81 12.93 19.95
N ALA A 85 -13.77 11.60 20.10
CA ALA A 85 -12.89 10.90 21.04
C ALA A 85 -11.51 10.55 20.43
N CYS A 86 -11.29 10.76 19.13
CA CYS A 86 -10.00 10.54 18.49
C CYS A 86 -9.19 11.86 18.42
N ASP A 87 -7.92 11.80 18.82
CA ASP A 87 -6.94 12.87 18.64
C ASP A 87 -6.35 12.78 17.23
N LEU A 88 -6.90 13.58 16.31
CA LEU A 88 -6.48 13.60 14.91
C LEU A 88 -5.15 14.31 14.66
N GLU A 89 -4.63 15.02 15.66
CA GLU A 89 -3.30 15.65 15.62
C GLU A 89 -2.21 14.70 16.11
N ASN A 90 -2.59 13.55 16.70
CA ASN A 90 -1.63 12.51 17.07
C ASN A 90 -0.96 11.94 15.81
N ARG A 91 0.35 12.12 15.73
CA ARG A 91 1.18 11.62 14.61
C ARG A 91 1.31 10.10 14.56
N ASP A 92 0.87 9.38 15.58
CA ASP A 92 0.74 7.92 15.57
C ASP A 92 -0.71 7.45 15.34
N SER A 93 -1.60 8.37 14.93
CA SER A 93 -2.91 8.01 14.41
C SER A 93 -2.80 6.89 13.37
N PRO A 94 -3.82 6.02 13.26
CA PRO A 94 -3.85 4.98 12.23
C PRO A 94 -3.46 5.54 10.87
N SER A 95 -2.61 4.82 10.16
CA SER A 95 -2.16 5.23 8.84
C SER A 95 -2.05 4.04 7.91
N ALA A 96 -2.05 4.31 6.60
CA ALA A 96 -1.87 3.32 5.58
C ALA A 96 -1.00 3.82 4.43
N THR A 97 -0.33 2.89 3.75
CA THR A 97 0.18 3.13 2.40
C THR A 97 -0.98 3.13 1.39
N VAL A 98 -0.74 3.63 0.19
CA VAL A 98 -1.73 3.57 -0.90
C VAL A 98 -1.03 3.32 -2.23
N ALA A 99 -1.42 2.28 -2.95
CA ALA A 99 -1.13 2.11 -4.37
C ALA A 99 -2.44 2.13 -5.17
N ILE A 100 -2.53 3.00 -6.18
CA ILE A 100 -3.68 3.11 -7.08
C ILE A 100 -3.20 2.93 -8.51
N LEU A 101 -3.97 2.18 -9.29
CA LEU A 101 -3.85 2.11 -10.74
C LEU A 101 -5.21 2.38 -11.37
N ARG A 102 -5.23 3.21 -12.42
CA ARG A 102 -6.43 3.51 -13.21
C ARG A 102 -6.10 3.53 -14.69
N ARG A 103 -6.88 2.85 -15.53
CA ARG A 103 -6.78 2.84 -16.98
C ARG A 103 -7.88 3.71 -17.59
N ARG A 104 -7.44 4.64 -18.44
CA ARG A 104 -8.27 5.41 -19.38
C ARG A 104 -7.67 5.25 -20.78
N ASP A 105 -7.33 6.35 -21.45
CA ASP A 105 -6.51 6.34 -22.68
C ASP A 105 -5.04 5.95 -22.41
N ALA A 106 -4.64 5.97 -21.14
CA ALA A 106 -3.36 5.49 -20.63
C ALA A 106 -3.57 4.86 -19.24
N VAL A 107 -2.55 4.17 -18.74
CA VAL A 107 -2.51 3.74 -17.33
C VAL A 107 -1.92 4.88 -16.51
N GLU A 108 -2.64 5.31 -15.49
CA GLU A 108 -2.26 6.29 -14.48
C GLU A 108 -2.02 5.56 -13.15
N TRP A 109 -1.07 6.03 -12.36
CA TRP A 109 -0.81 5.47 -11.03
C TRP A 109 -0.51 6.53 -9.98
N LEU A 110 -0.71 6.11 -8.73
CA LEU A 110 -0.33 6.82 -7.52
C LEU A 110 0.26 5.81 -6.53
N VAL A 111 1.41 6.13 -5.94
CA VAL A 111 2.05 5.37 -4.86
C VAL A 111 2.38 6.33 -3.72
N LEU A 112 1.73 6.15 -2.57
CA LEU A 112 1.98 6.87 -1.33
C LEU A 112 2.57 5.88 -0.31
N ALA A 113 3.76 6.20 0.20
CA ALA A 113 4.59 5.29 0.98
C ALA A 113 4.99 4.03 0.20
N ASP A 114 5.37 2.98 0.92
CA ASP A 114 6.26 1.92 0.45
C ASP A 114 5.56 0.73 -0.21
N SER A 115 4.24 0.77 -0.44
CA SER A 115 3.52 -0.23 -1.25
C SER A 115 3.87 -0.13 -2.74
N PRO A 116 4.63 -1.08 -3.29
CA PRO A 116 5.17 -0.93 -4.64
C PRO A 116 4.12 -1.18 -5.73
N LEU A 117 4.30 -0.48 -6.85
CA LEU A 117 3.62 -0.75 -8.11
C LEU A 117 4.67 -1.11 -9.16
N VAL A 118 4.41 -2.19 -9.91
CA VAL A 118 5.28 -2.65 -10.99
C VAL A 118 4.49 -2.64 -12.28
N LEU A 119 5.06 -2.07 -13.34
CA LEU A 119 4.46 -2.06 -14.67
C LEU A 119 5.46 -2.51 -15.73
N GLU A 120 4.95 -3.14 -16.77
CA GLU A 120 5.75 -3.54 -17.93
C GLU A 120 5.13 -2.98 -19.22
N ASP A 121 5.90 -2.17 -19.94
CA ASP A 121 5.52 -1.56 -21.21
C ASP A 121 6.50 -1.95 -22.34
N GLY A 122 6.57 -1.16 -23.40
CA GLY A 122 7.51 -1.36 -24.51
C GLY A 122 8.96 -1.00 -24.18
N ASP A 123 9.18 -0.14 -23.18
CA ASP A 123 10.51 0.29 -22.73
C ASP A 123 11.10 -0.65 -21.67
N GLY A 124 10.25 -1.49 -21.05
CA GLY A 124 10.66 -2.56 -20.17
C GLY A 124 9.86 -2.57 -18.87
N LEU A 125 10.52 -3.04 -17.80
CA LEU A 125 9.94 -3.13 -16.46
C LEU A 125 10.25 -1.86 -15.68
N ARG A 126 9.25 -1.29 -15.00
CA ARG A 126 9.39 -0.16 -14.10
C ARG A 126 8.80 -0.49 -12.73
N VAL A 127 9.57 -0.23 -11.69
CA VAL A 127 9.14 -0.35 -10.29
C VAL A 127 8.96 1.06 -9.74
N VAL A 128 7.78 1.35 -9.22
CA VAL A 128 7.44 2.61 -8.56
C VAL A 128 7.23 2.28 -7.08
N ARG A 129 8.15 2.76 -6.25
CA ARG A 129 8.13 2.60 -4.80
C ARG A 129 8.63 3.88 -4.17
N ASP A 130 7.94 4.36 -3.15
CA ASP A 130 8.41 5.49 -2.35
C ASP A 130 9.24 4.95 -1.18
N ASP A 131 10.54 5.21 -1.24
CA ASP A 131 11.52 4.69 -0.29
C ASP A 131 11.94 5.73 0.77
N ARG A 132 11.15 6.81 0.95
CA ARG A 132 11.42 7.82 1.99
C ARG A 132 11.46 7.21 3.41
N VAL A 133 10.64 6.19 3.68
CA VAL A 133 10.64 5.46 4.97
C VAL A 133 11.97 4.73 5.20
N ASP A 134 12.57 4.16 4.14
CA ASP A 134 13.85 3.42 4.23
C ASP A 134 15.06 4.33 4.48
N ARG A 135 14.89 5.64 4.28
CA ARG A 135 15.96 6.64 4.36
C ARG A 135 15.89 7.47 5.63
N LEU A 136 15.08 7.07 6.61
CA LEU A 136 14.98 7.80 7.87
C LEU A 136 16.32 7.80 8.63
N PRO A 137 16.73 8.95 9.20
CA PRO A 137 17.96 9.03 9.98
C PRO A 137 17.81 8.37 11.36
N ASP A 138 16.57 8.22 11.86
CA ASP A 138 16.24 7.63 13.15
C ASP A 138 14.97 6.79 13.06
N TYR A 139 15.07 5.53 13.48
CA TYR A 139 13.98 4.54 13.50
C TYR A 139 13.41 4.29 14.90
N SER A 140 13.79 5.12 15.89
CA SER A 140 13.12 5.20 17.19
C SER A 140 11.64 5.56 17.04
N VAL A 141 10.84 5.33 18.08
CA VAL A 141 9.42 5.71 18.06
C VAL A 141 9.30 7.22 17.84
N GLU A 142 10.11 8.00 18.53
CA GLU A 142 10.16 9.45 18.47
C GLU A 142 10.60 9.96 17.10
N GLY A 143 11.64 9.34 16.52
CA GLY A 143 12.17 9.68 15.20
C GLY A 143 11.14 9.43 14.08
N VAL A 144 10.51 8.25 14.09
CA VAL A 144 9.45 7.91 13.14
C VAL A 144 8.24 8.84 13.31
N ARG A 145 7.81 9.11 14.55
CA ARG A 145 6.74 10.05 14.86
C ARG A 145 7.04 11.46 14.33
N ALA A 146 8.27 11.93 14.51
CA ALA A 146 8.69 13.25 14.05
C ALA A 146 8.74 13.35 12.52
N ALA A 147 9.07 12.26 11.83
CA ALA A 147 9.16 12.21 10.37
C ALA A 147 7.82 11.97 9.66
N ARG A 148 6.83 11.33 10.31
CA ARG A 148 5.54 11.01 9.69
C ARG A 148 4.76 12.27 9.30
N ASN A 149 4.25 12.27 8.06
CA ASN A 149 3.46 13.35 7.46
C ASN A 149 4.07 14.74 7.69
N SER A 150 5.37 14.83 7.41
CA SER A 150 6.15 16.05 7.59
C SER A 150 7.14 16.27 6.44
N PRO A 151 7.41 17.54 6.08
CA PRO A 151 8.43 17.86 5.07
C PRO A 151 9.80 17.28 5.43
N GLY A 152 10.45 16.63 4.46
CA GLY A 152 11.73 15.96 4.65
C GLY A 152 11.66 14.61 5.38
N GLY A 153 10.47 14.19 5.81
CA GLY A 153 10.20 12.86 6.34
C GLY A 153 9.53 11.96 5.30
N PHE A 154 8.49 11.25 5.71
CA PHE A 154 7.70 10.36 4.86
C PHE A 154 6.20 10.65 4.98
N TRP A 155 5.42 10.18 4.01
CA TRP A 155 3.99 10.50 3.92
C TRP A 155 3.15 9.25 3.80
N VAL A 156 2.04 9.20 4.54
CA VAL A 156 1.09 8.09 4.63
C VAL A 156 -0.33 8.63 4.67
N ALA A 157 -1.29 7.86 4.16
CA ALA A 157 -2.70 8.19 4.31
C ALA A 157 -3.10 8.04 5.78
N SER A 158 -3.49 9.14 6.42
CA SER A 158 -3.90 9.18 7.83
C SER A 158 -4.90 10.32 8.03
N THR A 159 -4.61 11.30 8.88
CA THR A 159 -5.52 12.41 9.23
C THR A 159 -5.26 13.71 8.45
N ARG A 160 -4.29 13.72 7.53
CA ARG A 160 -3.83 14.91 6.79
C ARG A 160 -4.07 14.73 5.29
N PRO A 161 -5.15 15.29 4.71
CA PRO A 161 -5.46 15.16 3.28
C PRO A 161 -4.31 15.58 2.36
N GLU A 162 -3.51 16.55 2.78
CA GLU A 162 -2.37 17.05 2.00
C GLU A 162 -1.30 16.00 1.73
N ALA A 163 -1.25 14.90 2.50
CA ALA A 163 -0.34 13.78 2.28
C ALA A 163 -0.53 13.13 0.90
N ALA A 164 -1.74 13.20 0.32
CA ALA A 164 -2.02 12.64 -1.00
C ALA A 164 -1.19 13.29 -2.11
N TYR A 165 -0.85 14.57 -1.97
CA TYR A 165 -0.08 15.34 -2.97
C TYR A 165 1.42 15.03 -2.95
N GLU A 166 1.86 14.30 -1.94
CA GLU A 166 3.25 13.87 -1.79
C GLU A 166 3.50 12.50 -2.43
N ALA A 167 2.46 11.86 -2.97
CA ALA A 167 2.55 10.57 -3.62
C ALA A 167 3.35 10.63 -4.93
N LEU A 168 4.05 9.54 -5.24
CA LEU A 168 4.66 9.34 -6.55
C LEU A 168 3.55 9.05 -7.57
N THR A 169 3.47 9.86 -8.62
CA THR A 169 2.46 9.70 -9.67
C THR A 169 3.09 9.54 -11.04
N GLY A 170 2.33 8.98 -11.98
CA GLY A 170 2.76 8.94 -13.36
C GLY A 170 1.72 8.34 -14.29
N ARG A 171 2.06 8.30 -15.58
CA ARG A 171 1.21 7.82 -16.65
C ARG A 171 2.03 7.16 -17.75
N ALA A 172 1.52 6.08 -18.33
CA ALA A 172 2.14 5.37 -19.44
C ALA A 172 1.10 4.78 -20.41
N ARG A 173 1.44 4.81 -21.70
CA ARG A 173 0.69 4.11 -22.76
C ARG A 173 1.39 2.80 -23.08
N GLY A 174 0.65 1.84 -23.65
CA GLY A 174 1.24 0.57 -24.08
C GLY A 174 1.69 -0.35 -22.93
N VAL A 175 1.19 -0.12 -21.70
CA VAL A 175 1.42 -1.04 -20.58
C VAL A 175 0.74 -2.37 -20.90
N ARG A 176 1.51 -3.46 -20.86
CA ARG A 176 1.05 -4.83 -21.16
C ARG A 176 0.49 -5.51 -19.92
N ARG A 177 1.18 -5.33 -18.80
CA ARG A 177 0.79 -5.86 -17.49
C ARG A 177 1.31 -4.98 -16.38
N ALA A 178 0.63 -5.01 -15.24
CA ALA A 178 1.02 -4.30 -14.05
C ALA A 178 0.58 -5.07 -12.80
N ALA A 179 1.19 -4.75 -11.67
CA ALA A 179 0.82 -5.30 -10.37
C ALA A 179 1.01 -4.28 -9.24
N LEU A 180 0.18 -4.39 -8.22
CA LEU A 180 0.21 -3.58 -7.00
C LEU A 180 0.41 -4.53 -5.81
N PHE A 181 1.17 -4.09 -4.82
CA PHE A 181 1.58 -4.93 -3.69
C PHE A 181 1.51 -4.18 -2.37
N THR A 182 1.19 -4.91 -1.30
CA THR A 182 1.66 -4.56 0.06
C THR A 182 3.07 -5.10 0.28
N ASP A 183 3.77 -4.58 1.29
CA ASP A 183 5.16 -4.99 1.54
C ASP A 183 5.27 -6.50 1.83
N GLY A 184 4.21 -7.09 2.39
CA GLY A 184 4.13 -8.51 2.68
C GLY A 184 4.03 -9.37 1.41
N ALA A 185 3.46 -8.85 0.33
CA ALA A 185 3.41 -9.56 -0.95
C ALA A 185 4.71 -9.46 -1.77
N SER A 186 5.52 -8.41 -1.55
CA SER A 186 6.80 -8.22 -2.26
C SER A 186 8.00 -8.87 -1.56
N ARG A 187 7.81 -9.50 -0.39
CA ARG A 187 8.88 -10.12 0.42
C ARG A 187 9.78 -11.11 -0.33
N LEU A 188 9.25 -11.86 -1.30
CA LEU A 188 10.06 -12.79 -2.11
C LEU A 188 11.19 -12.05 -2.86
N VAL A 189 10.96 -10.79 -3.24
CA VAL A 189 11.95 -9.92 -3.87
C VAL A 189 12.73 -9.16 -2.79
N GLU A 190 12.03 -8.34 -2.01
CA GLU A 190 12.69 -7.31 -1.19
C GLU A 190 13.37 -7.88 0.06
N ARG A 191 12.82 -8.94 0.65
CA ARG A 191 13.32 -9.51 1.91
C ARG A 191 14.12 -10.79 1.72
N PHE A 192 13.64 -11.68 0.85
CA PHE A 192 14.22 -13.02 0.71
C PHE A 192 15.17 -13.16 -0.48
N GLY A 193 15.13 -12.23 -1.45
CA GLY A 193 15.95 -12.29 -2.66
C GLY A 193 15.77 -13.59 -3.45
N LEU A 194 14.59 -14.20 -3.35
CA LEU A 194 14.23 -15.45 -4.02
C LEU A 194 13.77 -15.22 -5.46
N LEU A 195 13.22 -14.04 -5.73
CA LEU A 195 12.82 -13.58 -7.06
C LEU A 195 13.37 -12.17 -7.30
N ASP A 196 13.41 -11.76 -8.56
CA ASP A 196 13.43 -10.36 -8.94
C ASP A 196 12.02 -9.90 -9.34
N TRP A 197 11.85 -8.60 -9.61
CA TRP A 197 10.54 -8.04 -9.96
C TRP A 197 9.96 -8.62 -11.26
N ARG A 198 10.81 -9.05 -12.21
CA ARG A 198 10.35 -9.68 -13.45
C ARG A 198 9.81 -11.08 -13.15
N GLY A 199 10.55 -11.90 -12.42
CA GLY A 199 10.13 -13.22 -11.98
C GLY A 199 8.87 -13.17 -11.11
N LEU A 200 8.69 -12.12 -10.31
CA LEU A 200 7.47 -11.91 -9.54
C LEU A 200 6.26 -11.57 -10.44
N LEU A 201 6.42 -10.73 -11.47
CA LEU A 201 5.36 -10.52 -12.47
C LEU A 201 5.04 -11.78 -13.28
N ASP A 202 6.07 -12.55 -13.65
CA ASP A 202 5.89 -13.81 -14.40
C ASP A 202 5.13 -14.84 -13.55
N LEU A 203 5.41 -14.91 -12.25
CA LEU A 203 4.66 -15.73 -11.29
C LEU A 203 3.19 -15.31 -11.21
N LEU A 204 2.92 -14.01 -11.11
CA LEU A 204 1.55 -13.50 -11.08
C LEU A 204 0.78 -13.79 -12.37
N GLU A 205 1.43 -13.71 -13.54
CA GLU A 205 0.78 -14.00 -14.81
C GLU A 205 0.54 -15.51 -15.01
N GLY A 206 1.49 -16.35 -14.61
CA GLY A 206 1.43 -17.80 -14.81
C GLY A 206 0.56 -18.52 -13.77
N GLU A 207 0.69 -18.17 -12.50
CA GLU A 207 0.13 -18.93 -11.37
C GLU A 207 -0.77 -18.09 -10.46
N GLY A 208 -0.70 -16.76 -10.56
CA GLY A 208 -1.62 -15.84 -9.92
C GLY A 208 -1.20 -15.35 -8.53
N PRO A 209 -1.92 -14.33 -7.99
CA PRO A 209 -1.66 -13.75 -6.67
C PRO A 209 -1.70 -14.74 -5.50
N GLY A 210 -2.56 -15.75 -5.55
CA GLY A 210 -2.65 -16.77 -4.49
C GLY A 210 -1.38 -17.61 -4.38
N GLU A 211 -0.78 -17.97 -5.51
CA GLU A 211 0.49 -18.71 -5.52
C GLU A 211 1.64 -17.85 -5.01
N LEU A 212 1.67 -16.56 -5.36
CA LEU A 212 2.63 -15.61 -4.79
C LEU A 212 2.58 -15.63 -3.25
N ILE A 213 1.39 -15.48 -2.67
CA ILE A 213 1.23 -15.51 -1.21
C ILE A 213 1.64 -16.86 -0.64
N ARG A 214 1.24 -17.98 -1.28
CA ARG A 214 1.60 -19.33 -0.84
C ARG A 214 3.13 -19.49 -0.72
N ARG A 215 3.88 -19.08 -1.76
CA ARG A 215 5.36 -19.12 -1.77
C ARG A 215 5.98 -18.17 -0.76
N THR A 216 5.41 -16.99 -0.56
CA THR A 216 5.83 -16.07 0.51
C THR A 216 5.71 -16.75 1.87
N ARG A 217 4.59 -17.42 2.15
CA ARG A 217 4.35 -18.13 3.42
C ARG A 217 5.30 -19.31 3.62
N GLU A 218 5.70 -19.99 2.55
CA GLU A 218 6.75 -21.02 2.60
C GLU A 218 8.10 -20.42 3.00
N ALA A 219 8.52 -19.34 2.33
CA ALA A 219 9.76 -18.65 2.64
C ALA A 219 9.79 -18.11 4.09
N GLU A 220 8.68 -17.57 4.60
CA GLU A 220 8.54 -17.11 5.99
C GLU A 220 8.62 -18.23 7.04
N ARG A 221 8.23 -19.47 6.64
CA ARG A 221 8.32 -20.64 7.52
C ARG A 221 9.74 -21.19 7.57
N GLU A 222 10.42 -21.28 6.43
CA GLU A 222 11.74 -21.90 6.30
C GLU A 222 12.87 -20.98 6.73
N ARG A 223 12.73 -19.67 6.48
CA ARG A 223 13.76 -18.69 6.78
C ARG A 223 13.44 -18.03 8.10
N ASP A 224 14.46 -17.86 8.94
CA ASP A 224 14.33 -17.02 10.12
C ASP A 224 14.21 -15.56 9.66
N GLY A 225 12.98 -15.13 9.38
CA GLY A 225 12.69 -13.76 9.03
C GLY A 225 12.84 -12.84 10.24
N GLY A 226 12.72 -13.37 11.46
CA GLY A 226 12.71 -12.61 12.71
C GLY A 226 14.10 -12.24 13.20
N GLY A 227 14.94 -11.60 12.38
CA GLY A 227 16.12 -10.90 12.91
C GLY A 227 15.70 -9.79 13.89
N ALA A 228 16.68 -9.10 14.49
CA ALA A 228 16.46 -8.03 15.47
C ALA A 228 15.59 -6.82 15.00
N ARG A 229 15.05 -6.84 13.78
CA ARG A 229 14.42 -5.71 13.09
C ARG A 229 13.10 -5.99 12.36
N GLY A 230 12.46 -7.17 12.46
CA GLY A 230 11.20 -7.37 11.72
C GLY A 230 10.33 -8.56 12.12
N LYS A 231 9.03 -8.48 11.77
CA LYS A 231 8.05 -9.55 11.97
C LYS A 231 8.37 -10.74 11.05
N ARG A 232 8.08 -11.97 11.52
CA ARG A 232 8.24 -13.19 10.71
C ARG A 232 7.24 -13.26 9.56
N PHE A 233 5.99 -12.94 9.85
CA PHE A 233 4.87 -12.89 8.92
C PHE A 233 4.36 -11.44 8.81
N ASP A 234 3.89 -11.07 7.62
CA ASP A 234 3.05 -9.89 7.38
C ASP A 234 1.78 -10.25 6.64
N ASP A 235 0.82 -9.33 6.67
CA ASP A 235 -0.33 -9.34 5.77
C ASP A 235 0.19 -9.23 4.33
N ALA A 236 -0.38 -9.98 3.41
CA ALA A 236 0.12 -10.05 2.05
C ALA A 236 -1.03 -9.88 1.06
N THR A 237 -0.94 -8.82 0.26
CA THR A 237 -1.95 -8.47 -0.74
C THR A 237 -1.30 -8.12 -2.06
N ALA A 238 -1.77 -8.73 -3.13
CA ALA A 238 -1.32 -8.45 -4.48
C ALA A 238 -2.48 -8.36 -5.47
N VAL A 239 -2.38 -7.42 -6.39
CA VAL A 239 -3.28 -7.30 -7.54
C VAL A 239 -2.45 -7.46 -8.82
N PHE A 240 -2.93 -8.27 -9.75
CA PHE A 240 -2.35 -8.42 -11.09
C PHE A 240 -3.35 -7.94 -12.17
N VAL A 241 -2.85 -7.12 -13.09
CA VAL A 241 -3.61 -6.53 -14.19
C VAL A 241 -2.93 -6.86 -15.51
N ARG A 242 -3.69 -7.40 -16.46
CA ARG A 242 -3.28 -7.57 -17.86
C ARG A 242 -4.16 -6.70 -18.74
N PHE A 243 -3.55 -6.07 -19.73
CA PHE A 243 -4.13 -5.00 -20.55
C PHE A 243 -4.41 -5.37 -21.99
#